data_AF-A0A0A9WZI6-F1
#
_entry.id   AF-A0A0A9WZI6-F1
#
_cell.length_a   1.000
_cell.length_b   1.000
_cell.length_c   1.000
_cell.angle_alpha   90.00
_cell.angle_beta   90.00
_cell.angle_gamma   90.00
#
_symmetry.space_group_name_H-M   'P 1'
#
loop_
_entity.id
_entity.type
_entity.pdbx_description
1 polymer ?
#
loop_
_entity_poly.entity_id
_entity_poly.type
_entity_poly.pdbx_seq_one_letter_code
_entity_poly.pdbx_strand_id
1 'polypeptide(L)'
;MLYVEKGKIYARQGRTHDAAQQVDFARKLDLQDKYLNSKAAKYAFRNNDIATGEAIMQMFYANSVVPGDTFLTALESQCLWYEYEVGQAYYRKGDYLSALHNLLMFNLHHEHNHNELSDFHNYVFRRNTMRAWFNVIECDDNKTRNPFYHKYATALVRTYMRVHELG
;
A
#
# COMPACT_ATOMS: atom_id res chain seq x y z
N MET A 1 -13.90 -8.35 -15.47
CA MET A 1 -12.82 -7.71 -16.28
C MET A 1 -13.30 -6.46 -17.04
N LEU A 2 -14.31 -6.52 -17.92
CA LEU A 2 -14.78 -5.36 -18.74
C LEU A 2 -15.07 -4.09 -17.91
N TYR A 3 -15.73 -4.25 -16.76
CA TYR A 3 -16.08 -3.13 -15.87
C TYR A 3 -14.85 -2.43 -15.28
N VAL A 4 -13.78 -3.18 -15.00
CA VAL A 4 -12.50 -2.60 -14.52
C VAL A 4 -11.83 -1.79 -15.62
N GLU A 5 -11.86 -2.26 -16.87
CA GLU A 5 -11.32 -1.50 -18.02
C GLU A 5 -12.09 -0.20 -18.23
N LYS A 6 -13.44 -0.24 -18.15
CA LYS A 6 -14.26 0.99 -18.19
C LYS A 6 -13.91 1.96 -17.05
N GLY A 7 -13.69 1.45 -15.84
CA GLY A 7 -13.20 2.26 -14.71
C GLY A 7 -11.85 2.91 -14.97
N LYS A 8 -10.89 2.20 -15.61
CA LYS A 8 -9.60 2.78 -16.02
C LYS A 8 -9.76 3.92 -17.02
N ILE A 9 -10.70 3.80 -17.96
CA ILE A 9 -10.99 4.87 -18.94
C ILE A 9 -11.49 6.12 -18.21
N TYR A 10 -12.46 5.99 -17.30
CA TYR A 10 -12.94 7.11 -16.49
C TYR A 10 -11.83 7.75 -15.64
N ALA A 11 -10.95 6.95 -15.03
CA ALA A 11 -9.83 7.48 -14.27
C ALA A 11 -8.86 8.30 -15.14
N ARG A 12 -8.59 7.87 -16.38
CA ARG A 12 -7.76 8.65 -17.33
C ARG A 12 -8.43 9.96 -17.75
N GLN A 13 -9.76 10.02 -17.74
CA GLN A 13 -10.53 11.24 -17.99
C GLN A 13 -10.63 12.16 -16.76
N GLY A 14 -9.99 11.81 -15.64
CA GLY A 14 -10.11 12.56 -14.38
C GLY A 14 -11.43 12.34 -13.62
N ARG A 15 -12.31 11.45 -14.12
CA ARG A 15 -13.61 11.13 -13.51
C ARG A 15 -13.43 10.08 -12.42
N THR A 16 -12.83 10.46 -11.30
CA THR A 16 -12.45 9.53 -10.21
C THR A 16 -13.65 8.86 -9.56
N HIS A 17 -14.76 9.58 -9.40
CA HIS A 17 -15.98 9.07 -8.82
C HIS A 17 -16.59 7.95 -9.68
N ASP A 18 -16.78 8.22 -10.98
CA ASP A 18 -17.33 7.23 -11.92
C ASP A 18 -16.41 6.02 -12.07
N ALA A 19 -15.09 6.25 -12.00
CA ALA A 19 -14.11 5.19 -12.00
C ALA A 19 -14.26 4.27 -10.77
N ALA A 20 -14.37 4.85 -9.57
CA ALA A 20 -14.57 4.10 -8.33
C ALA A 20 -15.88 3.30 -8.34
N GLN A 21 -16.98 3.93 -8.75
CA GLN A 21 -18.28 3.25 -8.88
C GLN A 21 -18.21 2.06 -9.83
N GLN A 22 -17.53 2.23 -10.98
CA GLN A 22 -17.48 1.17 -11.98
C GLN A 22 -16.59 0.00 -11.57
N VAL A 23 -15.49 0.27 -10.86
CA VAL A 23 -14.62 -0.80 -10.34
C VAL A 23 -15.28 -1.51 -9.15
N ASP A 24 -16.01 -0.80 -8.28
CA ASP A 24 -16.78 -1.42 -7.20
C ASP A 24 -17.95 -2.25 -7.74
N PHE A 25 -18.61 -1.81 -8.82
CA PHE A 25 -19.59 -2.64 -9.53
C PHE A 25 -18.95 -3.96 -9.99
N ALA A 26 -17.73 -3.92 -10.54
CA ALA A 26 -17.00 -5.12 -10.92
C ALA A 26 -16.76 -6.06 -9.72
N ARG A 27 -16.35 -5.51 -8.56
CA ARG A 27 -16.15 -6.27 -7.32
C ARG A 27 -17.46 -6.90 -6.83
N LYS A 28 -18.60 -6.20 -6.93
CA LYS A 28 -19.91 -6.73 -6.50
C LYS A 28 -20.38 -7.93 -7.32
N LEU A 29 -19.88 -8.10 -8.54
CA LEU A 29 -20.17 -9.29 -9.36
C LEU A 29 -19.44 -10.54 -8.88
N ASP A 30 -18.30 -10.39 -8.20
CA ASP A 30 -17.54 -11.48 -7.62
C ASP A 30 -16.87 -11.03 -6.31
N LEU A 31 -17.58 -11.27 -5.20
CA LEU A 31 -17.15 -10.87 -3.87
C LEU A 31 -15.98 -11.70 -3.33
N GLN A 32 -15.65 -12.82 -3.96
CA GLN A 32 -14.57 -13.72 -3.52
C GLN A 32 -13.22 -13.37 -4.16
N ASP A 33 -13.21 -12.57 -5.23
CA ASP A 33 -11.99 -12.14 -5.91
C ASP A 33 -11.25 -11.01 -5.16
N LYS A 34 -10.13 -11.39 -4.52
CA LYS A 34 -9.23 -10.46 -3.80
C LYS A 34 -8.60 -9.39 -4.71
N TYR A 35 -8.35 -9.69 -5.98
CA TYR A 35 -7.80 -8.72 -6.93
C TYR A 35 -8.85 -7.64 -7.26
N LEU A 36 -10.10 -8.02 -7.52
CA LEU A 36 -11.19 -7.06 -7.75
C LEU A 36 -11.46 -6.22 -6.51
N ASN A 37 -11.42 -6.83 -5.32
CA ASN A 37 -11.52 -6.12 -4.05
C ASN A 37 -10.41 -5.07 -3.88
N SER A 38 -9.15 -5.49 -4.04
CA SER A 38 -7.98 -4.59 -3.93
C SER A 38 -8.05 -3.45 -4.95
N LYS A 39 -8.54 -3.73 -6.17
CA LYS A 39 -8.77 -2.69 -7.19
C LYS A 39 -9.87 -1.72 -6.79
N ALA A 40 -10.99 -2.18 -6.25
CA ALA A 40 -12.06 -1.30 -5.81
C ALA A 40 -11.59 -0.39 -4.67
N ALA A 41 -10.92 -0.93 -3.65
CA ALA A 41 -10.34 -0.15 -2.57
C ALA A 41 -9.37 0.92 -3.09
N LYS A 42 -8.46 0.53 -4.00
CA LYS A 42 -7.52 1.45 -4.64
C LYS A 42 -8.21 2.61 -5.35
N TYR A 43 -9.32 2.37 -6.03
CA TYR A 43 -10.06 3.43 -6.71
C TYR A 43 -10.85 4.31 -5.73
N ALA A 44 -11.35 3.76 -4.62
CA ALA A 44 -11.94 4.53 -3.53
C ALA A 44 -10.91 5.51 -2.93
N PHE A 45 -9.69 5.05 -2.61
CA PHE A 45 -8.62 5.94 -2.11
C PHE A 45 -8.28 7.05 -3.11
N ARG A 46 -8.23 6.73 -4.40
CA ARG A 46 -8.00 7.72 -5.47
C ARG A 46 -9.12 8.75 -5.61
N ASN A 47 -10.33 8.37 -5.22
CA ASN A 47 -11.47 9.27 -5.12
C ASN A 47 -11.53 10.04 -3.78
N ASN A 48 -10.49 9.93 -2.94
CA ASN A 48 -10.41 10.51 -1.60
C ASN A 48 -11.44 9.96 -0.59
N ASP A 49 -12.08 8.84 -0.92
CA ASP A 49 -13.01 8.13 -0.05
C ASP A 49 -12.27 7.02 0.71
N ILE A 50 -11.58 7.45 1.78
CA ILE A 50 -10.72 6.58 2.59
C ILE A 50 -11.56 5.55 3.35
N ALA A 51 -12.66 5.98 3.96
CA ALA A 51 -13.54 5.12 4.75
C ALA A 51 -14.11 3.97 3.92
N THR A 52 -14.60 4.25 2.69
CA THR A 52 -15.06 3.20 1.80
C THR A 52 -13.91 2.27 1.38
N GLY A 53 -12.72 2.82 1.10
CA GLY A 53 -11.57 2.01 0.73
C GLY A 53 -11.13 1.05 1.84
N GLU A 54 -11.08 1.52 3.09
CA GLU A 54 -10.78 0.71 4.27
C GLU A 54 -11.85 -0.35 4.52
N ALA A 55 -13.14 -0.01 4.42
CA ALA A 55 -14.23 -0.96 4.55
C ALA A 55 -14.17 -2.08 3.48
N ILE A 56 -13.77 -1.76 2.26
CA ILE A 56 -13.56 -2.75 1.20
C ILE A 56 -12.37 -3.66 1.52
N MET A 57 -11.25 -3.08 1.98
CA MET A 57 -10.07 -3.86 2.37
C MET A 57 -10.41 -4.85 3.48
N GLN A 58 -11.11 -4.41 4.52
CA GLN A 58 -11.45 -5.21 5.71
C GLN A 58 -12.16 -6.53 5.37
N MET A 59 -12.85 -6.63 4.23
CA MET A 59 -13.52 -7.86 3.79
C MET A 59 -12.57 -9.06 3.64
N PHE A 60 -11.26 -8.82 3.42
CA PHE A 60 -10.25 -9.85 3.23
C PHE A 60 -9.22 -9.94 4.36
N TYR A 61 -9.39 -9.16 5.44
CA TYR A 61 -8.52 -9.19 6.61
C TYR A 61 -9.28 -9.77 7.80
N ALA A 62 -8.54 -10.40 8.70
CA ALA A 62 -9.09 -10.77 9.99
C ALA A 62 -9.52 -9.50 10.75
N ASN A 63 -10.62 -9.59 11.48
CA ASN A 63 -11.03 -8.53 12.39
C ASN A 63 -9.91 -8.29 13.40
N SER A 64 -9.59 -7.02 13.62
CA SER A 64 -8.64 -6.65 14.66
C SER A 64 -9.12 -7.14 16.02
N VAL A 65 -8.17 -7.52 16.87
CA VAL A 65 -8.42 -7.86 18.28
C VAL A 65 -8.89 -6.61 19.05
N VAL A 66 -8.57 -5.41 18.54
CA VAL A 66 -8.99 -4.12 19.09
C VAL A 66 -10.30 -3.67 18.41
N PRO A 67 -11.41 -3.52 19.16
CA PRO A 67 -12.69 -3.08 18.59
C PRO A 67 -12.58 -1.69 17.96
N GLY A 68 -12.96 -1.57 16.69
CA GLY A 68 -12.95 -0.30 15.95
C GLY A 68 -11.65 0.00 15.20
N ASP A 69 -10.60 -0.81 15.37
CA ASP A 69 -9.33 -0.61 14.69
C ASP A 69 -9.29 -1.40 13.36
N THR A 70 -9.84 -0.78 12.32
CA THR A 70 -9.77 -1.32 10.94
C THR A 70 -8.38 -1.07 10.33
N PHE A 71 -7.57 -0.23 10.98
CA PHE A 71 -6.29 0.27 10.50
C PHE A 71 -5.17 -0.76 10.71
N LEU A 72 -5.25 -1.62 11.74
CA LEU A 72 -4.16 -2.51 12.13
C LEU A 72 -3.83 -3.63 11.12
N THR A 73 -4.79 -4.44 10.67
CA THR A 73 -4.44 -5.71 10.00
C THR A 73 -3.82 -5.55 8.60
N ALA A 74 -4.24 -4.55 7.82
CA ALA A 74 -3.68 -4.30 6.49
C ALA A 74 -2.28 -3.65 6.56
N LEU A 75 -2.06 -2.82 7.57
CA LEU A 75 -0.77 -2.19 7.88
C LEU A 75 0.22 -3.22 8.41
N GLU A 76 -0.20 -4.10 9.32
CA GLU A 76 0.61 -5.22 9.84
C GLU A 76 1.00 -6.22 8.74
N SER A 77 0.21 -6.31 7.67
CA SER A 77 0.48 -7.22 6.54
C SER A 77 1.53 -6.71 5.56
N GLN A 78 2.25 -5.62 5.88
CA GLN A 78 3.31 -5.03 5.04
C GLN A 78 2.81 -4.70 3.62
N CYS A 79 1.60 -4.13 3.53
CA CYS A 79 0.91 -3.91 2.27
C CYS A 79 1.27 -2.54 1.67
N LEU A 80 2.50 -2.42 1.15
CA LEU A 80 3.07 -1.15 0.67
C LEU A 80 2.18 -0.33 -0.28
N TRP A 81 1.46 -0.99 -1.19
CA TRP A 81 0.60 -0.26 -2.15
C TRP A 81 -0.58 0.41 -1.46
N TYR A 82 -1.09 -0.20 -0.38
CA TYR A 82 -2.20 0.31 0.42
C TYR A 82 -1.73 1.54 1.21
N GLU A 83 -0.66 1.40 1.98
CA GLU A 83 -0.03 2.50 2.74
C GLU A 83 0.23 3.72 1.83
N TYR A 84 0.76 3.48 0.64
CA TYR A 84 0.99 4.53 -0.34
C TYR A 84 -0.30 5.19 -0.84
N GLU A 85 -1.32 4.43 -1.24
CA GLU A 85 -2.56 5.03 -1.78
C GLU A 85 -3.38 5.75 -0.70
N VAL A 86 -3.37 5.26 0.54
CA VAL A 86 -3.98 5.92 1.71
C VAL A 86 -3.23 7.20 2.07
N GLY A 87 -1.89 7.14 2.18
CA GLY A 87 -1.07 8.33 2.44
C GLY A 87 -1.27 9.41 1.37
N GLN A 88 -1.39 9.01 0.10
CA GLN A 88 -1.69 9.94 -1.00
C GLN A 88 -3.12 10.51 -0.93
N ALA A 89 -4.09 9.74 -0.42
CA ALA A 89 -5.46 10.21 -0.23
C ALA A 89 -5.52 11.27 0.90
N TYR A 90 -4.88 11.01 2.04
CA TYR A 90 -4.76 11.99 3.12
C TYR A 90 -4.05 13.27 2.66
N TYR A 91 -2.95 13.13 1.90
CA TYR A 91 -2.26 14.28 1.31
C TYR A 91 -3.20 15.13 0.43
N ARG A 92 -4.04 14.50 -0.42
CA ARG A 92 -5.01 15.23 -1.26
C ARG A 92 -6.13 15.88 -0.44
N LYS A 93 -6.44 15.37 0.75
CA LYS A 93 -7.40 15.96 1.69
C LYS A 93 -6.80 17.09 2.55
N GLY A 94 -5.48 17.29 2.50
CA GLY A 94 -4.78 18.30 3.29
C GLY A 94 -4.39 17.85 4.71
N ASP A 95 -4.60 16.58 5.06
CA ASP A 95 -4.13 16.02 6.32
C ASP A 95 -2.74 15.41 6.14
N TYR A 96 -1.73 16.26 6.30
CA TYR A 96 -0.34 15.88 6.04
C TYR A 96 0.27 15.01 7.14
N LEU A 97 -0.23 15.09 8.38
CA LEU A 97 0.25 14.26 9.48
C LEU A 97 -0.18 12.80 9.28
N SER A 98 -1.45 12.56 8.98
CA SER A 98 -1.95 11.22 8.65
C SER A 98 -1.30 10.69 7.38
N ALA A 99 -1.08 11.55 6.38
CA ALA A 99 -0.34 11.17 5.18
C ALA A 99 1.09 10.70 5.51
N LEU A 100 1.81 11.47 6.34
CA LEU A 100 3.17 11.15 6.74
C LEU A 100 3.23 9.85 7.55
N HIS A 101 2.32 9.66 8.50
CA HIS A 101 2.23 8.43 9.30
C HIS A 101 2.09 7.19 8.42
N ASN A 102 1.16 7.21 7.46
CA ASN A 102 0.97 6.09 6.53
C ASN A 102 2.19 5.86 5.63
N LEU A 103 2.83 6.93 5.14
CA LEU A 103 4.03 6.79 4.31
C LEU A 103 5.22 6.25 5.13
N LEU A 104 5.38 6.63 6.40
CA LEU A 104 6.51 6.14 7.20
C LEU A 104 6.49 4.64 7.49
N MET A 105 5.33 3.99 7.36
CA MET A 105 5.19 2.54 7.51
C MET A 105 6.11 1.75 6.58
N PHE A 106 6.33 2.21 5.34
CA PHE A 106 7.29 1.57 4.42
C PHE A 106 8.68 1.41 5.05
N ASN A 107 9.18 2.46 5.74
CA ASN A 107 10.51 2.42 6.36
C ASN A 107 10.53 1.44 7.53
N LEU A 108 9.48 1.45 8.35
CA LEU A 108 9.33 0.51 9.47
C LEU A 108 9.33 -0.95 8.98
N HIS A 109 8.54 -1.26 7.96
CA HIS A 109 8.48 -2.61 7.38
C HIS A 109 9.80 -3.02 6.76
N HIS A 110 10.48 -2.10 6.07
CA HIS A 110 11.78 -2.40 5.50
C HIS A 110 12.83 -2.67 6.58
N GLU A 111 12.90 -1.86 7.64
CA GLU A 111 13.81 -2.08 8.77
C GLU A 111 13.54 -3.41 9.48
N HIS A 112 12.27 -3.73 9.69
CA HIS A 112 11.87 -5.02 10.25
C HIS A 112 12.35 -6.19 9.38
N ASN A 113 12.07 -6.15 8.07
CA ASN A 113 12.51 -7.17 7.13
C ASN A 113 14.05 -7.30 7.10
N HIS A 114 14.78 -6.19 7.15
CA HIS A 114 16.25 -6.20 7.25
C HIS A 114 16.74 -6.92 8.51
N ASN A 115 16.10 -6.67 9.65
CA ASN A 115 16.47 -7.33 10.90
C ASN A 115 16.16 -8.85 10.87
N GLU A 116 15.04 -9.26 10.28
CA GLU A 116 14.69 -10.67 10.10
C GLU A 116 15.68 -11.43 9.19
N LEU A 117 16.31 -10.73 8.25
CA LEU A 117 17.34 -11.32 7.39
C LEU A 117 18.56 -11.82 8.18
N SER A 118 18.81 -11.29 9.38
CA SER A 118 19.96 -11.69 10.21
C SER A 118 19.97 -13.20 10.54
N ASP A 119 18.79 -13.79 10.76
CA ASP A 119 18.64 -15.22 11.07
C ASP A 119 19.10 -16.13 9.92
N PHE A 120 19.09 -15.61 8.69
CA PHE A 120 19.45 -16.38 7.51
C PHE A 120 20.95 -16.53 7.31
N HIS A 121 21.79 -15.67 7.92
CA HIS A 121 23.24 -15.74 7.78
C HIS A 121 23.80 -17.12 8.14
N ASN A 122 23.32 -17.74 9.23
CA ASN A 122 23.75 -19.08 9.62
C ASN A 122 22.96 -20.19 8.90
N TYR A 123 21.68 -19.95 8.61
CA TYR A 123 20.79 -20.92 7.99
C TYR A 123 21.25 -21.32 6.57
N VAL A 124 21.68 -20.35 5.76
CA VAL A 124 22.00 -20.58 4.34
C VAL A 124 23.23 -21.47 4.13
N PHE A 125 24.18 -21.47 5.08
CA PHE A 125 25.32 -22.39 5.06
C PHE A 125 24.87 -23.82 5.38
N ARG A 126 23.97 -24.01 6.35
CA ARG A 126 23.43 -25.33 6.68
C ARG A 126 22.60 -25.94 5.55
N ARG A 127 21.95 -25.09 4.75
CA ARG A 127 21.07 -25.50 3.65
C ARG A 127 21.72 -25.42 2.26
N ASN A 128 22.98 -24.99 2.19
CA ASN A 128 23.74 -24.85 0.94
C ASN A 128 23.07 -23.95 -0.12
N THR A 129 22.40 -22.87 0.31
CA THR A 129 21.66 -21.93 -0.55
C THR A 129 22.34 -20.57 -0.74
N MET A 130 23.67 -20.50 -0.51
CA MET A 130 24.47 -19.25 -0.49
C MET A 130 24.33 -18.37 -1.75
N ARG A 131 24.19 -18.95 -2.95
CA ARG A 131 24.00 -18.16 -4.18
C ARG A 131 22.72 -17.31 -4.14
N ALA A 132 21.62 -17.90 -3.68
CA ALA A 132 20.36 -17.17 -3.53
C ALA A 132 20.48 -16.13 -2.41
N TRP A 133 21.25 -16.44 -1.35
CA TRP A 133 21.49 -15.52 -0.25
C TRP A 133 22.19 -14.23 -0.68
N PHE A 134 23.23 -14.31 -1.52
CA PHE A 134 23.88 -13.12 -2.05
C PHE A 134 22.93 -12.24 -2.89
N ASN A 135 22.02 -12.86 -3.64
CA ASN A 135 20.99 -12.09 -4.35
C ASN A 135 20.04 -11.38 -3.38
N VAL A 136 19.71 -11.99 -2.24
CA VAL A 136 18.86 -11.36 -1.20
C VAL A 136 19.57 -10.17 -0.58
N ILE A 137 20.85 -10.31 -0.19
CA ILE A 137 21.66 -9.19 0.32
C ILE A 137 21.72 -8.05 -0.70
N GLU A 138 22.00 -8.36 -1.97
CA GLU A 138 22.03 -7.35 -3.03
C GLU A 138 20.68 -6.62 -3.19
N CYS A 139 19.56 -7.33 -3.06
CA CYS A 139 18.23 -6.73 -3.12
C CYS A 139 17.96 -5.80 -1.93
N ASP A 140 18.42 -6.18 -0.74
CA ASP A 140 18.20 -5.43 0.49
C ASP A 140 19.06 -4.15 0.55
N ASP A 141 20.35 -4.27 0.19
CA ASP A 141 21.29 -3.16 0.09
C ASP A 141 20.85 -2.13 -0.96
N ASN A 142 20.18 -2.57 -2.03
CA ASN A 142 19.80 -1.73 -3.16
C ASN A 142 18.29 -1.48 -3.31
N LYS A 143 17.72 -0.74 -2.36
CA LYS A 143 16.32 -0.26 -2.37
C LYS A 143 15.91 0.46 -3.66
N THR A 144 16.86 1.17 -4.28
CA THR A 144 16.58 1.98 -5.47
C THR A 144 16.24 1.14 -6.69
N ARG A 145 16.67 -0.14 -6.73
CA ARG A 145 16.30 -1.07 -7.80
C ARG A 145 14.79 -1.27 -7.90
N ASN A 146 14.04 -1.03 -6.83
CA ASN A 146 12.59 -1.09 -6.83
C ASN A 146 11.97 0.21 -7.41
N PRO A 147 11.26 0.17 -8.55
CA PRO A 147 10.59 1.35 -9.11
C PRO A 147 9.55 1.96 -8.16
N PHE A 148 8.96 1.15 -7.29
CA PHE A 148 8.02 1.63 -6.29
C PHE A 148 8.69 2.53 -5.25
N TYR A 149 9.96 2.26 -4.90
CA TYR A 149 10.72 3.06 -3.93
C TYR A 149 10.86 4.51 -4.39
N HIS A 150 11.14 4.75 -5.67
CA HIS A 150 11.22 6.10 -6.23
C HIS A 150 9.90 6.88 -6.09
N LYS A 151 8.79 6.21 -6.40
CA LYS A 151 7.44 6.78 -6.29
C LYS A 151 7.11 7.10 -4.84
N TYR A 152 7.45 6.18 -3.94
CA TYR A 152 7.29 6.33 -2.49
C TYR A 152 8.12 7.49 -1.94
N ALA A 153 9.43 7.50 -2.18
CA ALA A 153 10.36 8.51 -1.67
C ALA A 153 9.96 9.92 -2.10
N THR A 154 9.52 10.07 -3.35
CA THR A 154 9.00 11.36 -3.86
C THR A 154 7.78 11.83 -3.07
N ALA A 155 6.83 10.92 -2.78
CA ALA A 155 5.64 11.24 -1.99
C ALA A 155 6.00 11.58 -0.53
N LEU A 156 6.95 10.85 0.06
CA LEU A 156 7.42 11.08 1.42
C LEU A 156 8.08 12.46 1.55
N VAL A 157 9.06 12.78 0.69
CA VAL A 157 9.78 14.07 0.71
C VAL A 157 8.80 15.23 0.54
N ARG A 158 7.90 15.15 -0.44
CA ARG A 158 6.87 16.18 -0.66
C ARG A 158 5.97 16.38 0.57
N THR A 159 5.64 15.30 1.26
CA THR A 159 4.80 15.37 2.47
C THR A 159 5.56 15.99 3.64
N TYR A 160 6.83 15.63 3.83
CA TYR A 160 7.71 16.28 4.80
C TYR A 160 7.83 17.79 4.57
N MET A 161 8.03 18.22 3.32
CA MET A 161 8.09 19.66 2.98
C MET A 161 6.79 20.38 3.39
N ARG A 162 5.62 19.78 3.13
CA ARG A 162 4.33 20.36 3.54
C ARG A 162 4.16 20.43 5.05
N VAL A 163 4.58 19.40 5.78
CA VAL A 163 4.52 19.41 7.26
C VAL A 163 5.42 20.51 7.81
N HIS A 164 6.64 20.65 7.29
CA HIS A 164 7.56 21.71 7.69
C HIS A 164 7.05 23.13 7.34
N GLU A 165 6.39 23.31 6.19
CA GLU A 165 5.79 24.60 5.81
C GLU A 165 4.64 25.03 6.72
N LEU A 166 3.92 24.07 7.31
CA LEU A 166 2.73 24.30 8.14
C LEU A 166 3.02 24.28 9.65
N GLY A 167 4.24 23.89 10.04
CA GLY A 167 4.75 23.84 11.42
C GLY A 167 6.07 24.58 11.55
#